data_AF-A0A662G764-F1
#
_entry.id   AF-A0A662G764-F1
#
_cell.length_a   1.000
_cell.length_b   1.000
_cell.length_c   1.000
_cell.angle_alpha   90.00
_cell.angle_beta   90.00
_cell.angle_gamma   90.00
#
_symmetry.space_group_name_H-M   'P 1'
#
loop_
_entity.id
_entity.type
_entity.pdbx_description
1 polymer ?
#
loop_
_entity_poly.entity_id
_entity_poly.type
_entity_poly.pdbx_seq_one_letter_code
_entity_poly.pdbx_strand_id
1 'polypeptide(L)'
;MAVVEKEVIKKIEKEKSSFPSHMIIVSFNNRNRVVISVPEILGFGVISLTIEYVKRSLVKRSVTFLGLKWICSKRKYFLIIILVEFEKDKAFNQAKEIVEICEKQVSQQNYIITIL
;
A
#
# COMPACT_ATOMS: atom_id res chain seq x y z
N MET A 1 -8.42 -24.11 26.17
CA MET A 1 -9.30 -23.16 25.48
C MET A 1 -9.64 -22.09 26.51
N ALA A 2 -9.32 -20.81 26.26
CA ALA A 2 -9.60 -19.72 27.20
C ALA A 2 -10.71 -18.83 26.64
N VAL A 3 -11.59 -18.36 27.51
CA VAL A 3 -12.67 -17.41 27.16
C VAL A 3 -12.17 -16.00 27.48
N VAL A 4 -12.27 -15.09 26.51
CA VAL A 4 -12.04 -13.67 26.75
C VAL A 4 -13.25 -13.13 27.51
N GLU A 5 -13.12 -12.91 28.82
CA GLU A 5 -14.21 -12.39 29.67
C GLU A 5 -14.40 -10.87 29.54
N LYS A 6 -13.39 -10.13 29.09
CA LYS A 6 -13.46 -8.67 28.94
C LYS A 6 -12.52 -8.16 27.86
N GLU A 7 -13.09 -7.42 26.91
CA GLU A 7 -12.35 -6.67 25.90
C GLU A 7 -12.46 -5.18 26.23
N VAL A 8 -11.33 -4.49 26.42
CA VAL A 8 -11.29 -3.03 26.60
C VAL A 8 -10.88 -2.39 25.28
N ILE A 9 -11.87 -2.09 24.45
CA ILE A 9 -11.67 -1.38 23.19
C ILE A 9 -11.67 0.12 23.48
N LYS A 10 -10.52 0.78 23.37
CA LYS A 10 -10.48 2.26 23.39
C LYS A 10 -10.98 2.76 22.05
N LYS A 11 -12.28 3.05 21.98
CA LYS A 11 -12.87 3.73 20.82
C LYS A 11 -12.27 5.13 20.76
N ILE A 12 -11.34 5.34 19.84
CA ILE A 12 -10.95 6.69 19.45
C ILE A 12 -12.15 7.23 18.69
N GLU A 13 -12.87 8.17 19.31
CA GLU A 13 -13.96 8.85 18.62
C GLU A 13 -13.40 9.47 17.34
N LYS A 14 -14.15 9.29 16.25
CA LYS A 14 -13.83 9.90 14.97
C LYS A 14 -14.02 11.40 15.13
N GLU A 15 -13.04 12.08 15.74
CA GLU A 15 -12.87 13.51 15.55
C GLU A 15 -12.94 13.76 14.04
N LYS A 16 -13.55 14.87 13.64
CA LYS A 16 -13.63 15.33 12.24
C LYS A 16 -12.22 15.67 11.69
N SER A 17 -11.29 14.74 11.77
CA SER A 17 -10.03 14.77 11.07
C SER A 17 -10.26 13.98 9.79
N SER A 18 -10.67 14.70 8.76
CA SER A 18 -10.55 14.19 7.40
C SER A 18 -9.07 14.14 7.07
N PHE A 19 -8.32 13.19 7.62
CA PHE A 19 -6.96 12.93 7.18
C PHE A 19 -7.02 12.44 5.73
N PRO A 20 -6.48 13.18 4.76
CA PRO A 20 -6.44 12.68 3.39
C PRO A 20 -5.54 11.44 3.34
N SER A 21 -6.14 10.33 2.90
CA SER A 21 -5.42 9.08 2.68
C SER A 21 -5.01 8.97 1.22
N HIS A 22 -3.75 8.64 0.97
CA HIS A 22 -3.21 8.50 -0.38
C HIS A 22 -2.85 7.04 -0.62
N MET A 23 -3.42 6.45 -1.67
CA MET A 23 -3.11 5.07 -2.04
C MET A 23 -2.04 5.05 -3.14
N ILE A 24 -0.96 4.31 -2.88
CA ILE A 24 0.13 4.07 -3.80
C ILE A 24 0.09 2.59 -4.18
N ILE A 25 0.02 2.32 -5.48
CA ILE A 25 0.11 0.95 -6.00
C ILE A 25 1.39 0.82 -6.82
N VAL A 26 2.29 -0.05 -6.35
CA VAL A 26 3.52 -0.42 -7.05
C VAL A 26 3.39 -1.84 -7.56
N SER A 27 3.86 -2.10 -8.77
CA SER A 27 3.71 -3.41 -9.41
C SER A 27 5.05 -4.04 -9.78
N PHE A 28 5.19 -5.35 -9.57
CA PHE A 28 6.44 -6.09 -9.70
C PHE A 28 6.26 -7.40 -10.47
N ASN A 29 7.32 -7.83 -11.16
CA ASN A 29 7.36 -9.14 -11.84
C ASN A 29 7.98 -10.24 -10.98
N ASN A 30 8.80 -9.88 -10.00
CA ASN A 30 9.50 -10.79 -9.10
C ASN A 30 8.97 -10.62 -7.68
N ARG A 31 8.52 -11.72 -7.05
CA ARG A 31 8.01 -11.75 -5.68
C ARG A 31 9.06 -11.27 -4.68
N ASN A 32 10.31 -11.72 -4.81
CA ASN A 32 11.37 -11.43 -3.85
C ASN A 32 11.68 -9.94 -3.83
N ARG A 33 11.60 -9.26 -4.98
CA ARG A 33 11.78 -7.80 -5.08
C ARG A 33 10.72 -7.03 -4.29
N VAL A 34 9.48 -7.53 -4.25
CA VAL A 34 8.41 -6.93 -3.42
C VAL A 34 8.70 -7.10 -1.94
N VAL A 35 9.16 -8.29 -1.54
CA VAL A 35 9.41 -8.59 -0.13
C VAL A 35 10.62 -7.79 0.39
N ILE A 36 11.65 -7.60 -0.44
CA ILE A 36 12.85 -6.83 -0.10
C ILE A 36 12.56 -5.32 -0.01
N SER A 37 11.63 -4.79 -0.82
CA SER A 37 11.30 -3.35 -0.74
C SER A 37 10.61 -2.96 0.57
N VAL A 38 9.89 -3.88 1.23
CA VAL A 38 9.15 -3.57 2.48
C VAL A 38 10.07 -3.11 3.61
N PRO A 39 11.11 -3.86 4.03
CA PRO A 39 12.01 -3.40 5.08
C PRO A 39 12.78 -2.13 4.69
N GLU A 40 13.07 -1.92 3.40
CA GLU A 40 13.69 -0.66 2.93
C GLU A 40 12.73 0.54 3.11
N ILE A 41 11.45 0.38 2.75
CA ILE A 41 10.40 1.39 2.97
C ILE A 41 10.25 1.69 4.47
N LEU A 42 10.15 0.66 5.30
CA LEU A 42 9.99 0.83 6.75
C LEU A 42 11.24 1.45 7.39
N GLY A 43 12.43 1.07 6.93
CA GLY A 43 13.71 1.61 7.40
C GLY A 43 13.91 3.09 7.09
N PHE A 44 13.25 3.60 6.04
CA PHE A 44 13.22 5.04 5.74
C PHE A 44 12.35 5.85 6.72
N GLY A 45 11.54 5.19 7.57
CA GLY A 45 10.66 5.87 8.52
C GLY A 45 9.31 6.27 7.94
N VAL A 46 8.88 5.64 6.84
CA VAL A 46 7.54 5.86 6.28
C VAL A 46 6.47 5.41 7.29
N ILE A 47 5.63 6.36 7.73
CA ILE A 47 4.46 6.07 8.56
C ILE A 47 3.28 5.84 7.62
N SER A 48 2.95 4.57 7.40
CA SER A 48 1.80 4.17 6.58
C SER A 48 0.72 3.55 7.46
N LEU A 49 -0.53 3.65 7.00
CA LEU A 49 -1.66 2.95 7.60
C LEU A 49 -1.59 1.45 7.29
N THR A 50 -1.21 1.10 6.05
CA THR A 50 -1.02 -0.29 5.64
C THR A 50 -0.02 -0.41 4.49
N ILE A 51 0.64 -1.56 4.44
CA ILE A 51 1.49 -2.04 3.34
C ILE A 51 1.04 -3.47 3.02
N GLU A 52 0.38 -3.66 1.87
CA GLU A 52 -0.21 -4.94 1.48
C GLU A 52 0.48 -5.54 0.27
N TYR A 53 0.90 -6.80 0.41
CA TYR A 53 1.37 -7.61 -0.71
C TYR A 53 0.18 -8.33 -1.37
N VAL A 54 -0.03 -8.10 -2.67
CA VAL A 54 -1.13 -8.72 -3.42
C VAL A 54 -0.65 -9.40 -4.69
N LYS A 55 -1.12 -10.62 -4.95
CA LYS A 55 -0.88 -11.33 -6.22
C LYS A 55 -1.95 -10.98 -7.25
N ARG A 56 -1.56 -10.88 -8.53
CA ARG A 56 -2.50 -10.63 -9.64
C ARG A 56 -3.57 -11.69 -9.79
N SER A 57 -3.31 -12.95 -9.44
CA SER A 57 -4.34 -14.00 -9.45
C SER A 57 -5.51 -13.67 -8.52
N LEU A 58 -5.22 -13.12 -7.34
CA LEU A 58 -6.24 -12.69 -6.38
C LEU A 58 -7.01 -11.49 -6.90
N VAL A 59 -6.30 -10.47 -7.39
CA VAL A 59 -6.92 -9.29 -8.00
C VAL A 59 -7.84 -9.67 -9.17
N LYS A 60 -7.38 -10.57 -10.06
CA LYS A 60 -8.18 -11.06 -11.19
C LYS A 60 -9.49 -11.69 -10.72
N ARG A 61 -9.44 -12.52 -9.69
CA ARG A 61 -10.63 -13.15 -9.11
C ARG A 61 -11.59 -12.09 -8.58
N SER A 62 -11.09 -11.11 -7.84
CA SER A 62 -11.91 -10.01 -7.30
C SER A 62 -12.55 -9.16 -8.40
N VAL A 63 -11.79 -8.76 -9.42
CA VAL A 63 -12.35 -7.90 -10.49
C VAL A 63 -13.36 -8.66 -11.37
N THR A 64 -13.14 -9.95 -11.63
CA THR A 64 -14.13 -10.77 -12.33
C THR A 64 -15.42 -10.91 -11.52
N PHE A 65 -15.30 -11.17 -10.21
CA PHE A 65 -16.47 -11.28 -9.33
C PHE A 65 -17.25 -9.96 -9.22
N LEU A 66 -16.55 -8.84 -9.15
CA LEU A 66 -17.15 -7.51 -8.99
C LEU A 66 -17.56 -6.85 -10.31
N GLY A 67 -17.25 -7.45 -11.48
CA GLY A 67 -17.48 -6.82 -12.78
C GLY A 67 -16.65 -5.55 -13.03
N LEU A 68 -15.52 -5.40 -12.32
CA LEU A 68 -14.66 -4.21 -12.38
C LEU A 68 -13.44 -4.42 -13.29
N LYS A 69 -12.69 -3.34 -13.53
CA LYS A 69 -11.38 -3.39 -14.20
C LYS A 69 -10.28 -3.03 -13.22
N TRP A 70 -9.19 -3.79 -13.25
CA TRP A 70 -7.99 -3.46 -12.48
C TRP A 70 -7.09 -2.50 -13.26
N ILE A 71 -6.67 -1.41 -12.62
CA ILE A 71 -5.83 -0.36 -13.21
C ILE A 71 -4.40 -0.83 -13.53
N CYS A 72 -3.82 -1.75 -12.73
CA CYS A 72 -2.44 -2.21 -12.90
C CYS A 72 -2.38 -3.61 -13.54
N SER A 73 -2.64 -3.71 -14.84
CA SER A 73 -2.87 -5.02 -15.51
C SER A 73 -1.62 -5.75 -16.01
N LYS A 74 -0.41 -5.16 -15.97
CA LYS A 74 0.76 -5.74 -16.66
C LYS A 74 1.56 -6.73 -15.82
N ARG A 75 1.74 -6.50 -14.51
CA ARG A 75 2.68 -7.26 -13.67
C ARG A 75 1.99 -8.27 -12.75
N LYS A 76 2.76 -9.13 -12.07
CA LYS A 76 2.24 -10.31 -11.34
C LYS A 76 1.99 -10.06 -9.85
N TYR A 77 2.70 -9.12 -9.27
CA TYR A 77 2.67 -8.81 -7.84
C TYR A 77 2.48 -7.32 -7.63
N PHE A 78 1.85 -6.94 -6.53
CA PHE A 78 1.56 -5.57 -6.19
C PHE A 78 1.93 -5.32 -4.73
N LEU A 79 2.42 -4.11 -4.46
CA LEU A 79 2.48 -3.52 -3.13
C LEU A 79 1.47 -2.38 -3.11
N ILE A 80 0.48 -2.46 -2.23
CA ILE A 80 -0.51 -1.40 -2.01
C ILE A 80 -0.17 -0.74 -0.69
N ILE A 81 0.10 0.56 -0.72
CA ILE A 81 0.49 1.33 0.45
C ILE A 81 -0.54 2.44 0.64
N ILE A 82 -1.04 2.60 1.86
CA ILE A 82 -1.93 3.70 2.20
C ILE A 82 -1.19 4.62 3.16
N LEU A 83 -0.93 5.84 2.72
CA LEU A 83 -0.38 6.90 3.55
C LEU A 83 -1.53 7.71 4.14
N VAL A 84 -1.41 8.09 5.41
CA VAL A 84 -2.35 8.98 6.10
C VAL A 84 -1.53 10.15 6.60
N GLU A 85 -1.72 11.32 5.99
CA GLU A 85 -0.90 12.49 6.26
C GLU A 85 -1.78 13.73 6.23
N PHE A 86 -1.55 14.67 7.15
CA PHE A 86 -2.36 15.90 7.19
C PHE A 86 -1.94 16.90 6.11
N GLU A 87 -0.68 16.85 5.70
CA GLU A 87 -0.07 17.82 4.78
C GLU A 87 0.25 17.17 3.44
N LYS A 88 -0.35 17.72 2.37
CA LYS A 88 -0.24 17.17 1.01
C LYS A 88 1.20 17.05 0.51
N ASP A 89 2.05 18.03 0.81
CA ASP A 89 3.43 18.04 0.36
C ASP A 89 4.27 16.96 1.06
N LYS A 90 4.00 16.70 2.34
CA LYS A 90 4.61 15.57 3.06
C LYS A 90 4.19 14.24 2.47
N ALA A 91 2.90 14.06 2.17
CA ALA A 91 2.39 12.84 1.54
C ALA A 91 3.07 12.59 0.19
N PHE A 92 3.24 13.66 -0.60
CA PHE A 92 3.89 13.60 -1.90
C PHE A 92 5.39 13.26 -1.80
N ASN A 93 6.10 13.87 -0.86
CA ASN A 93 7.52 13.58 -0.63
C ASN A 93 7.72 12.14 -0.15
N GLN A 94 6.90 11.66 0.80
CA GLN A 94 6.94 10.24 1.20
C GLN A 94 6.63 9.31 0.04
N ALA A 95 5.64 9.65 -0.79
CA ALA A 95 5.32 8.86 -1.97
C ALA A 95 6.50 8.77 -2.94
N LYS A 96 7.24 9.86 -3.18
CA LYS A 96 8.46 9.86 -4.00
C LYS A 96 9.53 8.92 -3.46
N GLU A 97 9.79 8.98 -2.16
CA GLU A 97 10.81 8.14 -1.51
C GLU A 97 10.45 6.65 -1.61
N ILE A 98 9.18 6.31 -1.37
CA ILE A 98 8.66 4.95 -1.56
C ILE A 98 8.85 4.48 -3.01
N VAL A 99 8.57 5.38 -3.96
CA VAL A 99 8.76 5.11 -5.38
C VAL A 99 10.22 4.82 -5.70
N GLU A 100 11.14 5.66 -5.25
CA GLU A 100 12.58 5.51 -5.50
C GLU A 100 13.12 4.21 -4.90
N ILE A 101 12.71 3.87 -3.68
CA ILE A 101 13.04 2.58 -3.04
C ILE A 101 12.53 1.42 -3.90
N CYS A 102 11.27 1.48 -4.34
CA CYS A 102 10.69 0.43 -5.17
C CYS A 102 11.37 0.32 -6.54
N GLU A 103 11.75 1.44 -7.15
CA GLU A 103 12.43 1.48 -8.45
C GLU A 103 13.81 0.84 -8.41
N LYS A 104 14.58 1.00 -7.33
CA LYS A 104 15.86 0.28 -7.12
C LYS A 104 15.70 -1.24 -7.18
N GLN A 105 14.50 -1.76 -6.91
CA GLN A 105 14.19 -3.18 -6.93
C GLN A 105 13.71 -3.70 -8.30
N VAL A 106 13.58 -2.85 -9.31
CA VAL A 106 13.05 -3.23 -10.63
C VAL A 106 13.93 -2.71 -11.76
N SER A 107 14.30 -3.56 -12.71
CA SER A 107 15.13 -3.17 -13.85
C SER A 107 14.42 -2.36 -14.93
N GLN A 108 13.12 -2.09 -14.79
CA GLN A 108 12.26 -1.44 -15.80
C GLN A 108 11.17 -0.61 -15.13
N GLN A 109 10.83 0.53 -15.74
CA GLN A 109 9.85 1.54 -15.30
C GLN A 109 8.63 0.96 -14.56
N ASN A 110 8.41 1.44 -13.34
CA ASN A 110 7.22 1.15 -12.56
C ASN A 110 6.07 2.04 -13.03
N TYR A 111 4.87 1.47 -13.07
CA TYR A 111 3.65 2.28 -13.09
C TYR A 111 3.28 2.50 -11.63
N ILE A 112 3.47 3.71 -11.16
CA ILE A 112 2.95 4.15 -9.87
C ILE A 112 1.68 4.92 -10.17
N ILE A 113 0.57 4.39 -9.68
CA ILE A 113 -0.69 5.10 -9.69
C ILE A 113 -0.90 5.59 -8.26
N THR A 114 -0.72 6.90 -8.09
CA THR A 114 -1.18 7.60 -6.89
C THR A 114 -2.64 7.95 -7.12
N ILE A 115 -3.53 7.36 -6.33
CA ILE A 115 -4.91 7.86 -6.24
C ILE A 115 -4.91 8.83 -5.07
N LEU A 116 -4.99 10.12 -5.39
CA LEU A 116 -5.20 11.23 -4.46
C LEU A 116 -6.67 11.27 -4.01
#